data_AF-A0A958AP41-F1
#
_entry.id   AF-A0A958AP41-F1
#
_cell.length_a   1.000
_cell.length_b   1.000
_cell.length_c   1.000
_cell.angle_alpha   90.00
_cell.angle_beta   90.00
_cell.angle_gamma   90.00
#
_symmetry.space_group_name_H-M   'P 1'
#
loop_
_entity.id
_entity.type
_entity.pdbx_description
1 polymer ?
#
loop_
_entity_poly.entity_id
_entity_poly.type
_entity_poly.pdbx_seq_one_letter_code
_entity_poly.pdbx_strand_id
1 'polypeptide(L)'
;MIPFEQRDFPKEIIKRLETVASISGRRPSEIFSDWVFITEATLKALPDQAKAVGASGQFAADAPEVADTFARARGHYDPKHLGEERAERVWHSFAEGFALLLEATAPGLWGEHNSLSVAGISGPDVLGYIFQTWASPPSGKTWHGQVLTPWNVALMMAQMLNTDIERMVYDRVKEALCHPDNVLGAAVLLASLAIPEEEPGAHFDWFLNRCLPAAAPYLKPILVQEPAVGTGVMILAHAAASPEWAVRNYLIRYHGQDIDPLMVACTRSSLMLYGLNTYTLQLESAVMEALQARQQHSENGLVLTASSPAEAVRDVYRNGNGVLQIDDSQATFEEMFRAAAVRLAPVVDTIGRE
;
A
#
# COMPACT_ATOMS: atom_id res chain seq x y z
N MET A 1 -10.23 -22.81 -10.19
CA MET A 1 -9.64 -21.59 -9.59
C MET A 1 -8.15 -21.84 -9.52
N ILE A 2 -7.32 -20.98 -10.09
CA ILE A 2 -5.85 -21.13 -9.98
C ILE A 2 -5.45 -20.69 -8.56
N PRO A 3 -4.72 -21.52 -7.80
CA PRO A 3 -4.21 -21.13 -6.47
C PRO A 3 -3.43 -19.81 -6.54
N PHE A 4 -3.49 -19.00 -5.48
CA PHE A 4 -2.77 -17.70 -5.39
C PHE A 4 -1.29 -17.85 -5.75
N GLU A 5 -0.66 -18.91 -5.27
CA GLU A 5 0.74 -19.30 -5.50
C GLU A 5 1.11 -19.58 -6.97
N GLN A 6 0.12 -19.77 -7.84
CA GLN A 6 0.31 -20.07 -9.26
C GLN A 6 -0.03 -18.87 -10.17
N ARG A 7 -0.45 -17.73 -9.60
CA ARG A 7 -0.77 -16.52 -10.37
C ARG A 7 0.46 -15.65 -10.55
N ASP A 8 0.74 -15.30 -11.79
CA ASP A 8 1.76 -14.32 -12.16
C ASP A 8 1.09 -12.94 -12.27
N PHE A 9 0.88 -12.31 -11.12
CA PHE A 9 0.19 -11.01 -11.04
C PHE A 9 0.78 -9.96 -11.98
N PRO A 10 2.11 -9.77 -12.06
CA PRO A 10 2.68 -8.81 -12.99
C PRO A 10 2.28 -9.09 -14.45
N LYS A 11 2.28 -10.35 -14.91
CA LYS A 11 1.82 -10.70 -16.26
C LYS A 11 0.33 -10.47 -16.46
N GLU A 12 -0.50 -10.76 -15.46
CA GLU A 12 -1.93 -10.49 -15.53
C GLU A 12 -2.22 -8.98 -15.62
N ILE A 13 -1.52 -8.16 -14.84
CA ILE A 13 -1.60 -6.70 -14.91
C ILE A 13 -1.14 -6.21 -16.30
N ILE A 14 0.01 -6.69 -16.80
CA ILE A 14 0.51 -6.35 -18.15
C ILE A 14 -0.56 -6.65 -19.20
N LYS A 15 -1.23 -7.81 -19.14
CA LYS A 15 -2.32 -8.14 -20.08
C LYS A 15 -3.47 -7.14 -20.06
N ARG A 16 -3.78 -6.55 -18.90
CA ARG A 16 -4.79 -5.47 -18.78
C ARG A 16 -4.29 -4.18 -19.41
N LEU A 17 -3.04 -3.80 -19.16
CA LEU A 17 -2.46 -2.60 -19.75
C LEU A 17 -2.23 -2.74 -21.27
N GLU A 18 -1.92 -3.94 -21.76
CA GLU A 18 -1.90 -4.27 -23.20
C GLU A 18 -3.27 -4.13 -23.85
N THR A 19 -4.34 -4.49 -23.13
CA THR A 19 -5.71 -4.27 -23.60
C THR A 19 -5.95 -2.77 -23.79
N VAL A 20 -5.54 -1.93 -22.83
CA VAL A 20 -5.61 -0.46 -22.97
C VAL A 20 -4.77 0.03 -24.15
N ALA A 21 -3.58 -0.52 -24.36
CA ALA A 21 -2.73 -0.17 -25.50
C ALA A 21 -3.39 -0.50 -26.83
N SER A 22 -4.03 -1.67 -26.92
CA SER A 22 -4.73 -2.11 -28.13
C SER A 22 -5.93 -1.23 -28.47
N ILE A 23 -6.63 -0.70 -27.45
CA ILE A 23 -7.84 0.12 -27.62
C ILE A 23 -7.47 1.57 -27.93
N SER A 24 -6.51 2.13 -27.20
CA SER A 24 -6.15 3.56 -27.26
C SER A 24 -5.09 3.89 -28.29
N GLY A 25 -4.28 2.91 -28.74
CA GLY A 25 -3.13 3.12 -29.63
C GLY A 25 -1.96 3.86 -28.99
N ARG A 26 -2.01 4.14 -27.68
CA ARG A 26 -0.95 4.84 -26.94
C ARG A 26 0.23 3.92 -26.64
N ARG A 27 1.40 4.52 -26.38
CA ARG A 27 2.62 3.75 -26.08
C ARG A 27 2.53 3.13 -24.68
N PRO A 28 3.14 1.95 -24.45
CA PRO A 28 3.19 1.32 -23.14
C PRO A 28 3.67 2.24 -22.01
N SER A 29 4.71 3.05 -22.26
CA SER A 29 5.23 4.01 -21.28
C SER A 29 4.23 5.09 -20.89
N GLU A 30 3.41 5.57 -21.81
CA GLU A 30 2.37 6.58 -21.55
C GLU A 30 1.23 5.98 -20.73
N ILE A 31 0.81 4.77 -21.08
CA ILE A 31 -0.28 4.04 -20.40
C ILE A 31 0.13 3.66 -18.99
N PHE A 32 1.36 3.13 -18.82
CA PHE A 32 1.90 2.82 -17.51
C PHE A 32 1.98 4.07 -16.64
N SER A 33 2.42 5.19 -17.20
CA SER A 33 2.47 6.47 -16.50
C SER A 33 1.10 6.92 -16.01
N ASP A 34 0.09 6.96 -16.89
CA ASP A 34 -1.28 7.33 -16.53
C ASP A 34 -1.84 6.41 -15.44
N TRP A 35 -1.66 5.10 -15.60
CA TRP A 35 -2.15 4.09 -14.66
C TRP A 35 -1.48 4.20 -13.27
N VAL A 36 -0.17 4.43 -13.21
CA VAL A 36 0.55 4.62 -11.95
C VAL A 36 0.11 5.91 -11.25
N PHE A 37 -0.06 7.02 -11.98
CA PHE A 37 -0.53 8.27 -11.36
C PHE A 37 -1.96 8.14 -10.82
N ILE A 38 -2.86 7.46 -11.54
CA ILE A 38 -4.21 7.15 -11.03
C ILE A 38 -4.15 6.26 -9.79
N THR A 39 -3.27 5.25 -9.82
CA THR A 39 -3.04 4.33 -8.70
C THR A 39 -2.55 5.08 -7.47
N GLU A 40 -1.52 5.92 -7.59
CA GLU A 40 -0.99 6.74 -6.50
C GLU A 40 -2.07 7.67 -5.94
N ALA A 41 -2.81 8.36 -6.82
CA ALA A 41 -3.86 9.30 -6.43
C ALA A 41 -4.98 8.60 -5.65
N THR A 42 -5.35 7.39 -6.06
CA THR A 42 -6.37 6.61 -5.38
C THR A 42 -5.89 6.12 -4.02
N LEU A 43 -4.67 5.57 -3.96
CA LEU A 43 -4.07 5.15 -2.69
C LEU A 43 -3.97 6.32 -1.70
N LYS A 44 -3.57 7.51 -2.17
CA LYS A 44 -3.56 8.71 -1.31
C LYS A 44 -4.93 9.10 -0.78
N ALA A 45 -5.97 8.98 -1.59
CA ALA A 45 -7.33 9.35 -1.21
C ALA A 45 -7.97 8.33 -0.26
N LEU A 46 -7.48 7.09 -0.21
CA LEU A 46 -8.14 5.98 0.49
C LEU A 46 -8.54 6.24 1.94
N PRO A 47 -7.66 6.79 2.81
CA PRO A 47 -8.03 7.08 4.20
C PRO A 47 -9.23 8.02 4.30
N ASP A 48 -9.23 9.11 3.51
CA ASP A 48 -10.31 10.09 3.52
C ASP A 48 -11.61 9.51 2.94
N GLN A 49 -11.50 8.66 1.91
CA GLN A 49 -12.64 7.95 1.35
C GLN A 49 -13.25 6.98 2.36
N ALA A 50 -12.44 6.25 3.11
CA ALA A 50 -12.92 5.35 4.16
C ALA A 50 -13.69 6.12 5.25
N LYS A 51 -13.15 7.25 5.71
CA LYS A 51 -13.81 8.13 6.69
C LYS A 51 -15.15 8.65 6.19
N ALA A 52 -15.19 9.20 4.97
CA ALA A 52 -16.40 9.79 4.40
C ALA A 52 -17.49 8.74 4.18
N VAL A 53 -17.16 7.58 3.60
CA VAL A 53 -18.12 6.48 3.41
C VAL A 53 -18.60 5.94 4.76
N GLY A 54 -17.76 5.96 5.79
CA GLY A 54 -18.16 5.66 7.17
C GLY A 54 -19.20 6.63 7.73
N ALA A 55 -18.98 7.93 7.53
CA ALA A 55 -19.79 8.99 8.13
C ALA A 55 -21.08 9.32 7.37
N SER A 56 -21.04 9.37 6.04
CA SER A 56 -22.17 9.81 5.20
C SER A 56 -22.70 8.73 4.25
N GLY A 57 -21.99 7.60 4.12
CA GLY A 57 -22.27 6.61 3.07
C GLY A 57 -21.91 7.09 1.67
N GLN A 58 -21.33 8.29 1.53
CA GLN A 58 -20.91 8.88 0.26
C GLN A 58 -19.38 9.01 0.21
N PHE A 59 -18.83 8.97 -1.00
CA PHE A 59 -17.42 9.26 -1.21
C PHE A 59 -17.10 10.72 -0.91
N ALA A 60 -15.90 10.97 -0.38
CA ALA A 60 -15.38 12.32 -0.24
C ALA A 60 -15.15 12.93 -1.62
N ALA A 61 -15.42 14.22 -1.76
CA ALA A 61 -14.99 14.98 -2.92
C ALA A 61 -13.46 14.92 -3.04
N ASP A 62 -12.98 14.90 -4.28
CA ASP A 62 -11.55 14.83 -4.53
C ASP A 62 -10.80 16.07 -4.10
N ALA A 63 -9.62 15.84 -3.53
CA ALA A 63 -8.62 16.89 -3.44
C ALA A 63 -8.29 17.38 -4.86
N PRO A 64 -8.02 18.69 -5.07
CA PRO A 64 -7.78 19.25 -6.40
C PRO A 64 -6.71 18.50 -7.20
N GLU A 65 -5.62 18.08 -6.56
CA GLU A 65 -4.52 17.34 -7.20
C GLU A 65 -4.95 15.95 -7.71
N VAL A 66 -5.85 15.27 -6.99
CA VAL A 66 -6.42 13.98 -7.40
C VAL A 66 -7.36 14.19 -8.59
N ALA A 67 -8.26 15.17 -8.49
CA ALA A 67 -9.18 15.53 -9.56
C ALA A 67 -8.44 15.89 -10.86
N ASP A 68 -7.36 16.67 -10.78
CA ASP A 68 -6.52 17.05 -11.92
C ASP A 68 -5.85 15.83 -12.56
N THR A 69 -5.39 14.87 -11.75
CA THR A 69 -4.78 13.63 -12.23
C THR A 69 -5.79 12.79 -13.03
N PHE A 70 -6.99 12.61 -12.50
CA PHE A 70 -8.07 11.91 -13.21
C PHE A 70 -8.54 12.67 -14.44
N ALA A 71 -8.65 14.00 -14.38
CA ALA A 71 -9.05 14.83 -15.52
C ALA A 71 -8.03 14.72 -16.68
N ARG A 72 -6.73 14.75 -16.38
CA ARG A 72 -5.67 14.53 -17.36
C ARG A 72 -5.80 13.18 -18.04
N ALA A 73 -5.95 12.11 -17.26
CA ALA A 73 -6.11 10.76 -17.81
C ALA A 73 -7.42 10.61 -18.61
N ARG A 74 -8.53 11.23 -18.18
CA ARG A 74 -9.77 11.31 -18.98
C ARG A 74 -9.58 12.01 -20.32
N GLY A 75 -8.77 13.06 -20.37
CA GLY A 75 -8.40 13.69 -21.63
C GLY A 75 -7.66 12.75 -22.59
N HIS A 76 -6.87 11.81 -22.07
CA HIS A 76 -6.14 10.83 -22.88
C HIS A 76 -7.03 9.71 -23.44
N TYR A 77 -8.13 9.39 -22.74
CA TYR A 77 -9.05 8.30 -23.07
C TYR A 77 -10.48 8.81 -23.29
N ASP A 78 -10.62 9.94 -24.00
CA ASP A 78 -11.90 10.62 -24.22
C ASP A 78 -12.86 9.76 -25.08
N PRO A 79 -14.10 9.49 -24.59
CA PRO A 79 -15.15 8.82 -25.35
C PRO A 79 -15.43 9.43 -26.73
N LYS A 80 -15.23 10.74 -26.92
CA LYS A 80 -15.41 11.40 -28.22
C LYS A 80 -14.44 10.90 -29.29
N HIS A 81 -13.26 10.43 -28.88
CA HIS A 81 -12.21 9.95 -29.77
C HIS A 81 -12.18 8.43 -29.88
N LEU A 82 -12.45 7.73 -28.78
CA LEU A 82 -12.40 6.27 -28.73
C LEU A 82 -13.76 5.60 -29.02
N GLY A 83 -14.86 6.33 -28.80
CA GLY A 83 -16.21 5.76 -28.65
C GLY A 83 -16.47 5.35 -27.19
N GLU A 84 -17.72 5.50 -26.74
CA GLU A 84 -18.12 5.28 -25.33
C GLU A 84 -17.74 3.88 -24.82
N GLU A 85 -18.13 2.83 -25.55
CA GLU A 85 -17.84 1.43 -25.16
C GLU A 85 -16.34 1.16 -25.04
N ARG A 86 -15.52 1.74 -25.92
CA ARG A 86 -14.06 1.54 -25.91
C ARG A 86 -13.41 2.29 -24.76
N ALA A 87 -13.85 3.52 -24.50
CA ALA A 87 -13.37 4.30 -23.36
C ALA A 87 -13.72 3.59 -22.04
N GLU A 88 -14.95 3.08 -21.89
CA GLU A 88 -15.36 2.31 -20.71
C GLU A 88 -14.48 1.07 -20.51
N ARG A 89 -14.18 0.32 -21.58
CA ARG A 89 -13.28 -0.84 -21.51
C ARG A 89 -11.85 -0.49 -21.12
N VAL A 90 -11.34 0.69 -21.47
CA VAL A 90 -10.04 1.17 -21.02
C VAL A 90 -10.05 1.35 -19.51
N TRP A 91 -11.04 2.08 -18.99
CA TRP A 91 -11.18 2.31 -17.56
C TRP A 91 -11.37 1.00 -16.80
N HIS A 92 -12.21 0.10 -17.29
CA HIS A 92 -12.37 -1.23 -16.71
C HIS A 92 -11.03 -2.00 -16.63
N SER A 93 -10.22 -1.96 -17.68
CA SER A 93 -8.91 -2.61 -17.69
C SER A 93 -7.95 -1.98 -16.67
N PHE A 94 -8.00 -0.66 -16.46
CA PHE A 94 -7.24 0.01 -15.40
C PHE A 94 -7.70 -0.39 -13.99
N ALA A 95 -9.02 -0.51 -13.76
CA ALA A 95 -9.58 -1.03 -12.50
C ALA A 95 -9.11 -2.45 -12.21
N GLU A 96 -9.23 -3.35 -13.18
CA GLU A 96 -8.78 -4.72 -13.01
C GLU A 96 -7.27 -4.79 -12.74
N GLY A 97 -6.47 -3.99 -13.44
CA GLY A 97 -5.04 -3.87 -13.19
C GLY A 97 -4.73 -3.43 -11.76
N PHE A 98 -5.44 -2.41 -11.25
CA PHE A 98 -5.27 -1.93 -9.88
C PHE A 98 -5.71 -2.95 -8.83
N ALA A 99 -6.84 -3.63 -9.05
CA ALA A 99 -7.30 -4.70 -8.17
C ALA A 99 -6.29 -5.86 -8.11
N LEU A 100 -5.71 -6.25 -9.25
CA LEU A 100 -4.64 -7.24 -9.32
C LEU A 100 -3.38 -6.79 -8.58
N LEU A 101 -3.04 -5.49 -8.64
CA LEU A 101 -1.92 -4.94 -7.89
C LEU A 101 -2.13 -5.07 -6.38
N LEU A 102 -3.34 -4.78 -5.90
CA LEU A 102 -3.70 -4.94 -4.50
C LEU A 102 -3.68 -6.42 -4.07
N GLU A 103 -4.19 -7.33 -4.90
CA GLU A 103 -4.08 -8.78 -4.66
C GLU A 103 -2.62 -9.23 -4.60
N ALA A 104 -1.75 -8.67 -5.46
CA ALA A 104 -0.33 -9.00 -5.49
C ALA A 104 0.42 -8.58 -4.21
N THR A 105 0.02 -7.46 -3.60
CA THR A 105 0.66 -6.93 -2.38
C THR A 105 -0.03 -7.36 -1.09
N ALA A 106 -1.22 -7.96 -1.16
CA ALA A 106 -2.00 -8.41 -0.01
C ALA A 106 -1.27 -9.33 0.98
N PRO A 107 -0.34 -10.23 0.58
CA PRO A 107 0.44 -11.03 1.53
C PRO A 107 1.35 -10.21 2.46
N GLY A 108 1.54 -8.91 2.18
CA GLY A 108 2.42 -8.04 2.93
C GLY A 108 3.89 -8.32 2.66
N LEU A 109 4.77 -7.38 3.04
CA LEU A 109 6.19 -7.42 2.68
C LEU A 109 6.95 -8.62 3.28
N TRP A 110 6.51 -9.10 4.45
CA TRP A 110 7.14 -10.21 5.20
C TRP A 110 6.43 -11.56 5.03
N GLY A 111 5.38 -11.64 4.20
CA GLY A 111 4.68 -12.91 3.96
C GLY A 111 5.60 -13.98 3.35
N GLU A 112 5.34 -15.25 3.65
CA GLU A 112 6.14 -16.40 3.16
C GLU A 112 6.31 -16.40 1.63
N HIS A 113 5.32 -15.86 0.91
CA HIS A 113 5.34 -15.73 -0.55
C HIS A 113 6.35 -14.70 -1.09
N ASN A 114 6.84 -13.79 -0.25
CA ASN A 114 7.89 -12.82 -0.59
C ASN A 114 9.30 -13.29 -0.21
N SER A 115 9.42 -14.49 0.37
CA SER A 115 10.70 -15.15 0.60
C SER A 115 11.34 -15.59 -0.74
N LEU A 116 12.67 -15.69 -0.74
CA LEU A 116 13.55 -16.04 -1.87
C LEU A 116 13.13 -17.26 -2.71
N SER A 117 12.21 -18.11 -2.22
CA SER A 117 11.80 -19.35 -2.88
C SER A 117 10.46 -19.29 -3.63
N VAL A 118 9.59 -18.30 -3.36
CA VAL A 118 8.22 -18.27 -3.92
C VAL A 118 7.93 -17.03 -4.78
N ALA A 119 8.56 -15.88 -4.50
CA ALA A 119 8.27 -14.60 -5.16
C ALA A 119 8.71 -14.49 -6.64
N GLY A 120 9.33 -15.55 -7.20
CA GLY A 120 9.93 -15.50 -8.53
C GLY A 120 10.97 -14.38 -8.68
N ILE A 121 11.14 -13.89 -9.91
CA ILE A 121 12.14 -12.87 -10.28
C ILE A 121 11.71 -11.45 -9.84
N SER A 122 10.42 -11.23 -9.58
CA SER A 122 9.82 -9.90 -9.41
C SER A 122 9.95 -9.35 -8.00
N GLY A 123 9.96 -10.22 -6.97
CA GLY A 123 9.90 -9.78 -5.57
C GLY A 123 8.67 -8.88 -5.29
N PRO A 124 8.68 -8.09 -4.21
CA PRO A 124 7.61 -7.15 -3.90
C PRO A 124 7.56 -5.92 -4.82
N ASP A 125 8.55 -5.70 -5.71
CA ASP A 125 8.54 -4.57 -6.64
C ASP A 125 7.75 -4.88 -7.93
N VAL A 126 6.44 -5.06 -7.78
CA VAL A 126 5.52 -5.36 -8.89
C VAL A 126 5.55 -4.26 -9.96
N LEU A 127 5.57 -2.99 -9.54
CA LEU A 127 5.57 -1.84 -10.45
C LEU A 127 6.88 -1.75 -11.24
N GLY A 128 8.03 -1.96 -10.59
CA GLY A 128 9.32 -2.00 -11.26
C GLY A 128 9.45 -3.16 -12.24
N TYR A 129 8.89 -4.32 -11.90
CA TYR A 129 8.83 -5.44 -12.83
C TYR A 129 8.02 -5.11 -14.08
N ILE A 130 6.81 -4.55 -13.93
CA ILE A 130 5.96 -4.13 -15.06
C ILE A 130 6.69 -3.08 -15.90
N PHE A 131 7.34 -2.12 -15.25
CA PHE A 131 8.09 -1.07 -15.93
C PHE A 131 9.21 -1.65 -16.80
N GLN A 132 10.09 -2.49 -16.24
CA GLN A 132 11.20 -3.07 -16.98
C GLN A 132 10.80 -4.16 -17.98
N THR A 133 9.65 -4.80 -17.81
CA THR A 133 9.23 -5.88 -18.70
C THR A 133 8.43 -5.36 -19.89
N TRP A 134 7.62 -4.31 -19.68
CA TRP A 134 6.63 -3.88 -20.65
C TRP A 134 6.67 -2.38 -20.98
N ALA A 135 6.75 -1.50 -19.98
CA ALA A 135 6.68 -0.05 -20.22
C ALA A 135 7.97 0.51 -20.84
N SER A 136 9.12 0.01 -20.42
CA SER A 136 10.46 0.41 -20.86
C SER A 136 11.42 -0.79 -20.90
N PRO A 137 11.16 -1.82 -21.74
CA PRO A 137 12.01 -2.99 -21.80
C PRO A 137 13.41 -2.67 -22.33
N PRO A 138 14.47 -3.35 -21.83
CA PRO A 138 15.81 -3.22 -22.40
C PRO A 138 15.78 -3.61 -23.88
N SER A 139 16.04 -2.66 -24.78
CA SER A 139 16.14 -2.97 -26.20
C SER A 139 17.50 -3.63 -26.48
N GLY A 140 17.51 -4.81 -27.10
CA GLY A 140 18.63 -5.78 -27.13
C GLY A 140 20.00 -5.32 -27.68
N LYS A 141 20.21 -4.03 -28.01
CA LYS A 141 21.51 -3.46 -28.39
C LYS A 141 21.83 -2.11 -27.74
N THR A 142 20.91 -1.52 -27.00
CA THR A 142 21.07 -0.19 -26.40
C THR A 142 20.35 -0.13 -25.06
N TRP A 143 21.14 0.04 -24.00
CA TRP A 143 20.67 0.36 -22.65
C TRP A 143 20.20 1.81 -22.63
N HIS A 144 19.09 2.10 -23.29
CA HIS A 144 18.42 3.39 -23.22
C HIS A 144 17.29 3.28 -22.19
N GLY A 145 17.34 4.12 -21.16
CA GLY A 145 16.32 4.20 -20.12
C GLY A 145 16.85 3.95 -18.71
N GLN A 146 15.92 3.90 -17.76
CA GLN A 146 16.21 3.60 -16.35
C GLN A 146 16.40 2.09 -16.15
N VAL A 147 17.41 1.73 -15.37
CA VAL A 147 17.66 0.34 -14.94
C VAL A 147 17.35 0.28 -13.46
N LEU A 148 16.48 -0.64 -13.05
CA LEU A 148 16.15 -0.85 -11.64
C LEU A 148 16.93 -2.06 -11.11
N THR A 149 17.35 -1.98 -9.85
CA THR A 149 18.08 -3.04 -9.16
C THR A 149 17.20 -4.30 -9.03
N PRO A 150 17.67 -5.49 -9.45
CA PRO A 150 16.93 -6.72 -9.23
C PRO A 150 16.70 -6.97 -7.73
N TRP A 151 15.54 -7.51 -7.37
CA TRP A 151 15.14 -7.74 -5.98
C TRP A 151 16.21 -8.44 -5.13
N ASN A 152 16.76 -9.55 -5.62
CA ASN A 152 17.73 -10.33 -4.86
C ASN A 152 19.02 -9.56 -4.57
N VAL A 153 19.43 -8.66 -5.47
CA VAL A 153 20.60 -7.78 -5.24
C VAL A 153 20.24 -6.72 -4.22
N ALA A 154 19.06 -6.11 -4.33
CA ALA A 154 18.57 -5.13 -3.37
C ALA A 154 18.46 -5.73 -1.95
N LEU A 155 17.91 -6.94 -1.84
CA LEU A 155 17.76 -7.65 -0.57
C LEU A 155 19.11 -8.03 0.05
N MET A 156 20.05 -8.54 -0.75
CA MET A 156 21.41 -8.82 -0.29
C MET A 156 22.07 -7.54 0.26
N MET A 157 22.00 -6.43 -0.48
CA MET A 157 22.54 -5.15 -0.03
C MET A 157 21.88 -4.66 1.26
N ALA A 158 20.54 -4.77 1.36
CA ALA A 158 19.79 -4.41 2.55
C ALA A 158 20.21 -5.25 3.78
N GLN A 159 20.37 -6.57 3.62
CA GLN A 159 20.83 -7.46 4.69
C GLN A 159 22.24 -7.12 5.18
N MET A 160 23.13 -6.69 4.27
CA MET A 160 24.48 -6.22 4.61
C MET A 160 24.46 -4.88 5.35
N LEU A 161 23.46 -4.03 5.12
CA LEU A 161 23.31 -2.74 5.79
C LEU A 161 22.61 -2.85 7.16
N ASN A 162 21.69 -3.81 7.31
CA ASN A 162 20.81 -3.93 8.48
C ASN A 162 21.38 -4.76 9.64
N THR A 163 22.69 -4.94 9.73
CA THR A 163 23.30 -5.84 10.73
C THR A 163 22.95 -5.48 12.18
N ASP A 164 22.76 -4.19 12.48
CA ASP A 164 22.49 -3.68 13.83
C ASP A 164 21.20 -2.87 13.93
N ILE A 165 20.32 -2.92 12.91
CA ILE A 165 19.15 -2.04 12.82
C ILE A 165 18.20 -2.21 14.02
N GLU A 166 17.99 -3.44 14.47
CA GLU A 166 17.13 -3.73 15.62
C GLU A 166 17.67 -3.11 16.90
N ARG A 167 18.97 -3.27 17.16
CA ARG A 167 19.65 -2.66 18.29
C ARG A 167 19.56 -1.13 18.23
N MET A 168 19.78 -0.55 17.06
CA MET A 168 19.64 0.90 16.86
C MET A 168 18.23 1.38 17.22
N VAL A 169 17.18 0.62 16.88
CA VAL A 169 15.80 0.95 17.24
C VAL A 169 15.63 0.95 18.77
N TYR A 170 16.10 -0.10 19.45
CA TYR A 170 16.05 -0.17 20.91
C TYR A 170 16.81 1.00 21.57
N ASP A 171 17.99 1.34 21.07
CA ASP A 171 18.78 2.46 21.59
C ASP A 171 18.03 3.80 21.44
N ARG A 172 17.35 4.04 20.31
CA ARG A 172 16.52 5.24 20.10
C ARG A 172 15.31 5.30 21.03
N VAL A 173 14.64 4.18 21.26
CA VAL A 173 13.51 4.10 22.20
C VAL A 173 14.01 4.37 23.62
N LYS A 174 15.14 3.78 24.00
CA LYS A 174 15.76 4.01 25.31
C LYS A 174 16.18 5.46 25.51
N GLU A 175 16.82 6.08 24.51
CA GLU A 175 17.16 7.51 24.54
C GLU A 175 15.91 8.39 24.78
N ALA A 176 14.80 8.06 24.12
CA ALA A 176 13.54 8.78 24.27
C ALA A 176 12.88 8.58 25.65
N LEU A 177 12.93 7.37 26.20
CA LEU A 177 12.44 7.07 27.55
C LEU A 177 13.27 7.76 28.64
N CYS A 178 14.58 7.85 28.43
CA CYS A 178 15.52 8.50 29.36
C CYS A 178 15.65 10.02 29.15
N HIS A 179 14.86 10.61 28.25
CA HIS A 179 14.89 12.06 28.03
C HIS A 179 14.58 12.80 29.36
N PRO A 180 15.29 13.89 29.73
CA PRO A 180 15.12 14.55 31.02
C PRO A 180 13.69 14.99 31.32
N ASP A 181 12.95 15.40 30.28
CA ASP A 181 11.56 15.85 30.41
C ASP A 181 10.54 14.68 30.38
N ASN A 182 10.98 13.45 30.09
CA ASN A 182 10.10 12.28 29.96
C ASN A 182 9.96 11.51 31.29
N VAL A 183 9.29 12.13 32.27
CA VAL A 183 9.06 11.52 33.59
C VAL A 183 8.30 10.19 33.47
N LEU A 184 7.34 10.10 32.54
CA LEU A 184 6.58 8.88 32.28
C LEU A 184 7.49 7.77 31.73
N GLY A 185 8.39 8.10 30.82
CA GLY A 185 9.35 7.16 30.24
C GLY A 185 10.25 6.53 31.30
N ALA A 186 10.80 7.34 32.20
CA ALA A 186 11.59 6.85 33.33
C ALA A 186 10.77 5.95 34.27
N ALA A 187 9.52 6.31 34.57
CA ALA A 187 8.64 5.51 35.41
C ALA A 187 8.30 4.15 34.77
N VAL A 188 7.99 4.12 33.47
CA VAL A 188 7.67 2.89 32.74
C VAL A 188 8.88 1.96 32.62
N LEU A 189 10.08 2.52 32.43
CA LEU A 189 11.32 1.75 32.39
C LEU A 189 11.69 1.14 33.76
N LEU A 190 11.43 1.87 34.86
CA LEU A 190 11.60 1.31 36.20
C LEU A 190 10.56 0.22 36.49
N ALA A 191 9.31 0.44 36.09
CA ALA A 191 8.24 -0.54 36.27
C ALA A 191 8.48 -1.83 35.46
N SER A 192 9.22 -1.78 34.35
CA SER A 192 9.54 -2.99 33.58
C SER A 192 10.46 -3.96 34.34
N LEU A 193 11.14 -3.53 35.40
CA LEU A 193 11.93 -4.40 36.28
C LEU A 193 11.07 -5.34 37.13
N ALA A 194 9.77 -5.06 37.26
CA ALA A 194 8.83 -5.90 37.98
C ALA A 194 8.22 -7.03 37.12
N ILE A 195 8.53 -7.07 35.82
CA ILE A 195 8.06 -8.11 34.91
C ILE A 195 8.87 -9.38 35.17
N PRO A 196 8.23 -10.53 35.45
CA PRO A 196 8.93 -11.79 35.66
C PRO A 196 9.66 -12.26 34.39
N GLU A 197 10.91 -12.69 34.53
CA GLU A 197 11.71 -13.24 33.41
C GLU A 197 11.14 -14.55 32.86
N GLU A 198 10.33 -15.25 33.67
CA GLU A 198 9.79 -16.57 33.38
C GLU A 198 8.56 -16.54 32.44
N GLU A 199 8.02 -15.36 32.15
CA GLU A 199 6.86 -15.20 31.25
C GLU A 199 7.32 -14.89 29.81
N PRO A 200 7.20 -15.84 28.86
CA PRO A 200 7.60 -15.61 27.48
C PRO A 200 6.77 -14.48 26.86
N GLY A 201 7.43 -13.54 26.20
CA GLY A 201 6.76 -12.45 25.47
C GLY A 201 6.33 -11.26 26.34
N ALA A 202 6.18 -11.41 27.66
CA ALA A 202 5.68 -10.34 28.54
C ALA A 202 6.53 -9.05 28.48
N HIS A 203 7.85 -9.20 28.35
CA HIS A 203 8.76 -8.05 28.17
C HIS A 203 8.54 -7.32 26.84
N PHE A 204 8.30 -8.06 25.76
CA PHE A 204 8.07 -7.46 24.44
C PHE A 204 6.69 -6.82 24.36
N ASP A 205 5.67 -7.45 24.95
CA ASP A 205 4.33 -6.88 25.07
C ASP A 205 4.35 -5.60 25.91
N TRP A 206 5.09 -5.58 27.01
CA TRP A 206 5.28 -4.35 27.79
C TRP A 206 6.00 -3.28 26.98
N PHE A 207 7.04 -3.66 26.25
CA PHE A 207 7.78 -2.75 25.39
C PHE A 207 6.85 -2.10 24.35
N LEU A 208 6.06 -2.89 23.62
CA LEU A 208 5.14 -2.37 22.61
C LEU A 208 4.01 -1.53 23.22
N ASN A 209 3.40 -1.98 24.31
CA ASN A 209 2.17 -1.38 24.83
C ASN A 209 2.39 -0.28 25.87
N ARG A 210 3.59 -0.19 26.46
CA ARG A 210 3.91 0.78 27.53
C ARG A 210 5.12 1.63 27.18
N CYS A 211 6.24 1.01 26.82
CA CYS A 211 7.47 1.75 26.52
C CYS A 211 7.33 2.59 25.24
N LEU A 212 6.87 2.02 24.13
CA LEU A 212 6.73 2.77 22.87
C LEU A 212 5.78 3.98 23.00
N PRO A 213 4.56 3.86 23.58
CA PRO A 213 3.70 5.03 23.79
C PRO A 213 4.33 6.10 24.68
N ALA A 214 5.04 5.70 25.75
CA ALA A 214 5.73 6.64 26.63
C ALA A 214 6.94 7.31 25.96
N ALA A 215 7.59 6.63 25.01
CA ALA A 215 8.69 7.15 24.22
C ALA A 215 8.23 8.09 23.10
N ALA A 216 7.02 7.89 22.57
CA ALA A 216 6.54 8.53 21.33
C ALA A 216 6.76 10.05 21.24
N PRO A 217 6.53 10.88 22.30
CA PRO A 217 6.74 12.33 22.21
C PRO A 217 8.21 12.76 22.01
N TYR A 218 9.16 11.92 22.40
CA TYR A 218 10.60 12.21 22.37
C TYR A 218 11.36 11.33 21.38
N LEU A 219 10.67 10.36 20.76
CA LEU A 219 11.28 9.37 19.88
C LEU A 219 11.76 10.02 18.58
N LYS A 220 13.05 9.77 18.27
CA LYS A 220 13.64 10.07 16.96
C LYS A 220 13.81 8.77 16.20
N PRO A 221 13.00 8.54 15.15
CA PRO A 221 13.09 7.30 14.38
C PRO A 221 14.36 7.28 13.52
N ILE A 222 14.73 6.08 13.09
CA ILE A 222 15.83 5.88 12.16
C ILE A 222 15.38 6.36 10.79
N LEU A 223 16.21 7.18 10.15
CA LEU A 223 15.93 7.71 8.80
C LEU A 223 16.78 6.94 7.79
N VAL A 224 16.11 6.38 6.79
CA VAL A 224 16.72 5.69 5.64
C VAL A 224 16.46 6.55 4.42
N GLN A 225 17.53 6.94 3.72
CA GLN A 225 17.46 7.80 2.53
C GLN A 225 17.97 7.03 1.31
N GLU A 226 17.19 7.00 0.23
CA GLU A 226 17.62 6.52 -1.08
C GLU A 226 17.61 7.69 -2.08
N PRO A 227 18.78 8.19 -2.51
CA PRO A 227 18.87 9.38 -3.38
C PRO A 227 18.49 9.13 -4.85
N ALA A 228 18.40 7.86 -5.28
CA ALA A 228 17.97 7.47 -6.62
C ALA A 228 17.00 6.29 -6.52
N VAL A 229 15.79 6.60 -6.06
CA VAL A 229 14.87 5.60 -5.51
C VAL A 229 14.24 4.68 -6.56
N GLY A 230 14.16 5.10 -7.82
CA GLY A 230 13.49 4.32 -8.86
C GLY A 230 12.07 3.97 -8.44
N THR A 231 11.69 2.70 -8.55
CA THR A 231 10.39 2.17 -8.08
C THR A 231 10.33 1.84 -6.60
N GLY A 232 11.41 2.11 -5.85
CA GLY A 232 11.47 1.89 -4.41
C GLY A 232 12.01 0.53 -4.01
N VAL A 233 12.51 -0.27 -4.95
CA VAL A 233 13.00 -1.65 -4.69
C VAL A 233 14.01 -1.72 -3.54
N MET A 234 14.93 -0.76 -3.44
CA MET A 234 15.91 -0.69 -2.35
C MET A 234 15.27 -0.38 -0.99
N ILE A 235 14.25 0.50 -0.97
CA ILE A 235 13.49 0.80 0.24
C ILE A 235 12.68 -0.42 0.68
N LEU A 236 12.00 -1.08 -0.26
CA LEU A 236 11.26 -2.32 0.03
C LEU A 236 12.19 -3.41 0.55
N ALA A 237 13.38 -3.56 -0.03
CA ALA A 237 14.38 -4.51 0.42
C ALA A 237 14.88 -4.19 1.83
N HIS A 238 15.16 -2.92 2.12
CA HIS A 238 15.55 -2.48 3.46
C HIS A 238 14.43 -2.76 4.47
N ALA A 239 13.17 -2.46 4.14
CA ALA A 239 12.03 -2.73 5.01
C ALA A 239 11.85 -4.23 5.25
N ALA A 240 11.96 -5.06 4.23
CA ALA A 240 11.87 -6.52 4.34
C ALA A 240 13.00 -7.11 5.21
N ALA A 241 14.21 -6.54 5.13
CA ALA A 241 15.35 -6.94 5.95
C ALA A 241 15.39 -6.26 7.34
N SER A 242 14.40 -5.44 7.69
CA SER A 242 14.29 -4.82 9.02
C SER A 242 13.28 -5.58 9.88
N PRO A 243 13.36 -5.49 11.22
CA PRO A 243 12.34 -6.05 12.11
C PRO A 243 10.96 -5.47 11.77
N GLU A 244 10.01 -6.34 11.45
CA GLU A 244 8.66 -5.94 11.04
C GLU A 244 7.99 -5.01 12.04
N TRP A 245 8.09 -5.33 13.33
CA TRP A 245 7.53 -4.53 14.41
C TRP A 245 8.08 -3.09 14.40
N ALA A 246 9.36 -2.89 14.05
CA ALA A 246 9.96 -1.57 14.03
C ALA A 246 9.49 -0.74 12.83
N VAL A 247 9.32 -1.40 11.68
CA VAL A 247 8.81 -0.77 10.46
C VAL A 247 7.33 -0.38 10.62
N ARG A 248 6.48 -1.31 11.09
CA ARG A 248 5.04 -1.08 11.29
C ARG A 248 4.75 0.02 12.31
N ASN A 249 5.58 0.13 13.36
CA ASN A 249 5.44 1.17 14.40
C ASN A 249 6.14 2.50 14.04
N TYR A 250 6.54 2.69 12.77
CA TYR A 250 7.16 3.94 12.29
C TYR A 250 8.44 4.34 13.04
N LEU A 251 9.15 3.36 13.59
CA LEU A 251 10.45 3.54 14.25
C LEU A 251 11.57 3.64 13.21
N ILE A 252 11.30 3.21 11.97
CA ILE A 252 12.12 3.40 10.79
C ILE A 252 11.29 4.18 9.76
N ARG A 253 11.87 5.24 9.20
CA ARG A 253 11.25 6.09 8.17
C ARG A 253 12.07 6.05 6.90
N TYR A 254 11.37 5.94 5.78
CA TYR A 254 11.98 5.87 4.47
C TYR A 254 11.78 7.17 3.70
N HIS A 255 12.84 7.66 3.11
CA HIS A 255 12.86 8.84 2.27
C HIS A 255 13.53 8.49 0.94
N GLY A 256 12.95 8.96 -0.15
CA GLY A 256 13.42 8.68 -1.50
C GLY A 256 13.44 9.96 -2.33
N GLN A 257 14.40 10.03 -3.24
CA GLN A 257 14.43 11.04 -4.30
C GLN A 257 14.63 10.35 -5.64
N ASP A 258 13.94 10.84 -6.66
CA ASP A 258 14.24 10.52 -8.05
C ASP A 258 14.07 11.79 -8.90
N ILE A 259 14.76 11.82 -10.05
CA ILE A 259 14.56 12.89 -11.04
C ILE A 259 13.31 12.66 -11.87
N ASP A 260 12.89 11.40 -12.04
CA ASP A 260 11.68 11.03 -12.78
C ASP A 260 10.47 11.00 -11.84
N PRO A 261 9.47 11.88 -12.05
CA PRO A 261 8.23 11.87 -11.28
C PRO A 261 7.48 10.54 -11.32
N LEU A 262 7.58 9.78 -12.41
CA LEU A 262 6.96 8.46 -12.52
C LEU A 262 7.59 7.47 -11.53
N MET A 263 8.91 7.50 -11.37
CA MET A 263 9.61 6.67 -10.39
C MET A 263 9.21 7.05 -8.95
N VAL A 264 9.11 8.35 -8.66
CA VAL A 264 8.59 8.83 -7.37
C VAL A 264 7.16 8.31 -7.13
N ALA A 265 6.29 8.33 -8.13
CA ALA A 265 4.92 7.82 -8.04
C ALA A 265 4.87 6.30 -7.83
N CYS A 266 5.71 5.54 -8.53
CA CYS A 266 5.87 4.09 -8.31
C CYS A 266 6.32 3.82 -6.87
N THR A 267 7.38 4.49 -6.40
CA THR A 267 7.87 4.33 -5.03
C THR A 267 6.78 4.61 -4.02
N ARG A 268 6.10 5.77 -4.11
CA ARG A 268 5.02 6.12 -3.17
C ARG A 268 3.89 5.10 -3.17
N SER A 269 3.49 4.63 -4.36
CA SER A 269 2.48 3.59 -4.50
C SER A 269 2.93 2.31 -3.80
N SER A 270 4.16 1.84 -4.03
CA SER A 270 4.74 0.69 -3.35
C SER A 270 4.78 0.86 -1.82
N LEU A 271 5.18 2.03 -1.31
CA LEU A 271 5.18 2.31 0.13
C LEU A 271 3.77 2.21 0.72
N MET A 272 2.76 2.76 0.03
CA MET A 272 1.36 2.69 0.47
C MET A 272 0.82 1.25 0.39
N LEU A 273 1.09 0.53 -0.69
CA LEU A 273 0.65 -0.86 -0.86
C LEU A 273 1.19 -1.80 0.22
N TYR A 274 2.40 -1.54 0.72
CA TYR A 274 3.02 -2.29 1.82
C TYR A 274 2.86 -1.62 3.20
N GLY A 275 2.07 -0.55 3.29
CA GLY A 275 1.75 0.04 4.60
C GLY A 275 2.87 0.83 5.27
N LEU A 276 3.93 1.16 4.53
CA LEU A 276 5.13 1.81 5.05
C LEU A 276 4.87 3.30 5.36
N ASN A 277 5.76 3.91 6.14
CA ASN A 277 5.71 5.34 6.49
C ASN A 277 4.37 5.82 7.07
N THR A 278 3.84 5.12 8.09
CA THR A 278 2.53 5.37 8.74
C THR A 278 1.29 5.11 7.90
N TYR A 279 1.41 4.69 6.64
CA TYR A 279 0.22 4.55 5.81
C TYR A 279 -0.76 3.50 6.36
N THR A 280 -0.28 2.37 6.90
CA THR A 280 -1.13 1.42 7.64
C THR A 280 -1.83 2.08 8.83
N LEU A 281 -1.11 2.83 9.66
CA LEU A 281 -1.69 3.50 10.84
C LEU A 281 -2.75 4.54 10.44
N GLN A 282 -2.54 5.24 9.33
CA GLN A 282 -3.51 6.19 8.77
C GLN A 282 -4.78 5.48 8.30
N LEU A 283 -4.63 4.36 7.58
CA LEU A 283 -5.76 3.54 7.15
C LEU A 283 -6.51 2.92 8.34
N GLU A 284 -5.79 2.34 9.30
CA GLU A 284 -6.40 1.77 10.51
C GLU A 284 -7.18 2.82 11.30
N SER A 285 -6.61 4.02 11.51
CA SER A 285 -7.32 5.14 12.13
C SER A 285 -8.58 5.51 11.34
N ALA A 286 -8.46 5.62 10.02
CA ALA A 286 -9.58 5.96 9.15
C ALA A 286 -10.71 4.91 9.20
N VAL A 287 -10.37 3.63 9.20
CA VAL A 287 -11.32 2.53 9.35
C VAL A 287 -11.98 2.56 10.73
N MET A 288 -11.21 2.77 11.79
CA MET A 288 -11.76 2.86 13.15
C MET A 288 -12.72 4.04 13.31
N GLU A 289 -12.37 5.21 12.78
CA GLU A 289 -13.26 6.37 12.73
C GLU A 289 -14.54 6.07 11.94
N ALA A 290 -14.40 5.43 10.77
CA ALA A 290 -15.54 5.03 9.94
C ALA A 290 -16.46 4.02 10.66
N LEU A 291 -15.90 3.03 11.36
CA LEU A 291 -16.64 2.06 12.15
C LEU A 291 -17.36 2.71 13.33
N GLN A 292 -16.72 3.65 14.02
CA GLN A 292 -17.33 4.42 15.10
C GLN A 292 -18.50 5.28 14.60
N ALA A 293 -18.30 6.01 13.49
CA ALA A 293 -19.37 6.77 12.86
C ALA A 293 -20.55 5.86 12.47
N ARG A 294 -20.26 4.69 11.89
CA ARG A 294 -21.28 3.70 11.56
C ARG A 294 -22.00 3.14 12.77
N GLN A 295 -21.32 2.89 13.89
CA GLN A 295 -21.98 2.45 15.13
C GLN A 295 -22.94 3.52 15.65
N GLN A 296 -22.56 4.79 15.60
CA GLN A 296 -23.45 5.91 15.91
C GLN A 296 -24.63 6.02 14.95
N HIS A 297 -24.45 5.62 13.68
CA HIS A 297 -25.52 5.55 12.68
C HIS A 297 -26.30 4.22 12.68
N SER A 298 -25.80 3.15 13.30
CA SER A 298 -26.42 1.80 13.34
C SER A 298 -27.58 1.72 14.34
N GLU A 299 -27.67 2.66 15.28
CA GLU A 299 -28.95 3.00 15.93
C GLU A 299 -30.03 3.42 14.90
N ASN A 300 -29.66 3.67 13.64
CA ASN A 300 -30.54 3.94 12.48
C ASN A 300 -30.42 2.93 11.32
N GLY A 301 -29.84 1.73 11.52
CA GLY A 301 -30.16 0.54 10.68
C GLY A 301 -29.37 0.28 9.38
N LEU A 302 -28.04 0.35 9.36
CA LEU A 302 -27.23 -0.13 8.21
C LEU A 302 -26.22 -1.23 8.62
N VAL A 303 -26.22 -2.37 7.90
CA VAL A 303 -25.28 -3.49 8.08
C VAL A 303 -24.59 -3.80 6.74
N LEU A 304 -23.26 -3.94 6.76
CA LEU A 304 -22.43 -4.42 5.65
C LEU A 304 -21.60 -5.62 6.13
N THR A 305 -21.75 -6.76 5.45
CA THR A 305 -20.95 -7.98 5.69
C THR A 305 -20.15 -8.30 4.44
N ALA A 306 -18.82 -8.43 4.53
CA ALA A 306 -18.01 -9.01 3.46
C ALA A 306 -16.89 -9.89 4.05
N SER A 307 -16.65 -11.05 3.43
CA SER A 307 -15.84 -12.17 3.91
C SER A 307 -14.38 -12.17 3.43
N SER A 308 -13.97 -11.30 2.51
CA SER A 308 -12.57 -10.93 2.25
C SER A 308 -12.46 -9.75 1.28
N PRO A 309 -11.33 -8.99 1.28
CA PRO A 309 -11.05 -7.89 0.35
C PRO A 309 -11.29 -8.19 -1.14
N ALA A 310 -10.77 -9.32 -1.64
CA ALA A 310 -10.88 -9.71 -3.06
C ALA A 310 -12.27 -10.25 -3.42
N GLU A 311 -12.96 -10.91 -2.49
CA GLU A 311 -14.36 -11.32 -2.67
C GLU A 311 -15.29 -10.12 -2.65
N ALA A 312 -15.01 -9.11 -1.81
CA ALA A 312 -15.82 -7.90 -1.72
C ALA A 312 -15.81 -7.09 -3.02
N VAL A 313 -14.69 -7.07 -3.77
CA VAL A 313 -14.60 -6.48 -5.11
C VAL A 313 -15.33 -7.34 -6.16
N ARG A 314 -15.18 -8.68 -6.08
CA ARG A 314 -15.85 -9.60 -7.01
C ARG A 314 -17.37 -9.67 -6.80
N ASP A 315 -17.86 -9.47 -5.57
CA ASP A 315 -19.27 -9.55 -5.21
C ASP A 315 -20.04 -8.27 -5.57
N VAL A 316 -19.43 -7.07 -5.46
CA VAL A 316 -19.99 -5.85 -6.10
C VAL A 316 -20.27 -6.12 -7.57
N TYR A 317 -19.34 -6.83 -8.22
CA TYR A 317 -19.34 -7.01 -9.65
C TYR A 317 -20.24 -8.16 -10.13
N ARG A 318 -20.43 -9.22 -9.33
CA ARG A 318 -21.26 -10.39 -9.70
C ARG A 318 -22.72 -10.27 -9.26
N ASN A 319 -22.97 -9.66 -8.11
CA ASN A 319 -24.29 -9.61 -7.49
C ASN A 319 -24.60 -8.15 -7.16
N GLY A 320 -25.17 -7.41 -8.12
CA GLY A 320 -25.71 -6.05 -7.92
C GLY A 320 -26.91 -6.01 -6.97
N ASN A 321 -26.83 -6.63 -5.79
CA ASN A 321 -27.90 -6.70 -4.78
C ASN A 321 -27.38 -6.86 -3.34
N GLY A 322 -26.09 -6.64 -3.06
CA GLY A 322 -25.52 -6.73 -1.70
C GLY A 322 -25.29 -5.36 -1.02
N VAL A 323 -26.40 -4.67 -0.69
CA VAL A 323 -26.56 -3.48 0.19
C VAL A 323 -25.33 -2.57 0.42
N LEU A 324 -24.97 -1.81 -0.61
CA LEU A 324 -24.89 -0.35 -0.52
C LEU A 324 -25.59 0.08 -1.81
N GLN A 325 -26.81 0.61 -1.73
CA GLN A 325 -27.50 1.13 -2.92
C GLN A 325 -26.75 2.38 -3.40
N ILE A 326 -25.71 2.16 -4.19
CA ILE A 326 -25.32 3.09 -5.23
C ILE A 326 -26.22 2.70 -6.40
N ASP A 327 -27.00 3.64 -6.92
CA ASP A 327 -27.80 3.40 -8.12
C ASP A 327 -26.85 2.97 -9.25
N ASP A 328 -26.84 1.68 -9.60
CA ASP A 328 -25.96 1.09 -10.62
C ASP A 328 -26.15 1.74 -12.00
N SER A 329 -27.23 2.51 -12.20
CA SER A 329 -27.45 3.30 -13.40
C SER A 329 -26.76 4.67 -13.39
N GLN A 330 -26.16 5.09 -12.26
CA GLN A 330 -25.53 6.40 -12.07
C GLN A 330 -24.15 6.38 -11.37
N ALA A 331 -23.70 5.23 -10.85
CA ALA A 331 -22.37 5.10 -10.25
C ALA A 331 -21.28 5.33 -11.29
N THR A 332 -20.46 6.35 -11.08
CA THR A 332 -19.29 6.60 -11.92
C THR A 332 -18.23 5.51 -11.66
N PHE A 333 -17.47 5.15 -12.70
CA PHE A 333 -16.34 4.21 -12.60
C PHE A 333 -15.37 4.54 -11.45
N GLU A 334 -15.20 5.82 -11.15
CA GLU A 334 -14.37 6.32 -10.05
C GLU A 334 -14.92 5.93 -8.67
N GLU A 335 -16.25 5.91 -8.51
CA GLU A 335 -16.93 5.42 -7.32
C GLU A 335 -16.80 3.91 -7.19
N MET A 336 -16.80 3.15 -8.30
CA MET A 336 -16.54 1.71 -8.29
C MET A 336 -15.07 1.40 -7.94
N PHE A 337 -14.13 2.16 -8.50
CA PHE A 337 -12.69 2.04 -8.24
C PHE A 337 -12.36 2.35 -6.77
N ARG A 338 -12.99 3.38 -6.20
CA ARG A 338 -12.88 3.74 -4.77
C ARG A 338 -13.64 2.78 -3.86
N ALA A 339 -14.79 2.27 -4.26
CA ALA A 339 -15.54 1.25 -3.51
C ALA A 339 -14.72 -0.02 -3.34
N ALA A 340 -14.04 -0.46 -4.41
CA ALA A 340 -13.15 -1.61 -4.37
C ALA A 340 -11.99 -1.36 -3.38
N ALA A 341 -11.42 -0.17 -3.40
CA ALA A 341 -10.31 0.22 -2.55
C ALA A 341 -10.72 0.33 -1.05
N VAL A 342 -11.90 0.90 -0.75
CA VAL A 342 -12.46 0.99 0.62
C VAL A 342 -12.87 -0.38 1.17
N ARG A 343 -13.32 -1.32 0.31
CA ARG A 343 -13.64 -2.69 0.70
C ARG A 343 -12.43 -3.56 1.04
N LEU A 344 -11.21 -3.16 0.64
CA LEU A 344 -9.97 -3.83 1.04
C LEU A 344 -9.51 -3.43 2.46
N ALA A 345 -10.18 -2.46 3.08
CA ALA A 345 -9.84 -1.96 4.40
C ALA A 345 -10.41 -2.79 5.59
N PRO A 346 -10.54 -4.13 5.48
CA PRO A 346 -10.40 -4.97 6.65
C PRO A 346 -9.42 -6.13 6.41
N VAL A 347 -8.19 -5.95 6.87
CA VAL A 347 -7.39 -7.05 7.45
C VAL A 347 -6.90 -6.58 8.82
N VAL A 348 -7.85 -6.37 9.72
CA VAL A 348 -7.58 -6.44 11.17
C VAL A 348 -7.94 -7.86 11.58
N ASP A 349 -7.08 -8.81 11.20
CA ASP A 349 -6.98 -10.13 11.84
C ASP A 349 -5.67 -10.79 11.40
N THR A 350 -4.55 -10.27 11.92
CA THR A 350 -3.25 -10.99 11.99
C THR A 350 -2.32 -10.37 13.04
N ILE A 351 -2.88 -9.92 14.17
CA ILE A 351 -2.12 -9.68 15.40
C ILE A 351 -2.83 -10.47 16.51
N GLY A 352 -2.53 -11.76 16.60
CA GLY A 352 -3.03 -12.65 17.64
C GLY A 352 -3.45 -14.02 17.12
N ARG A 353 -2.47 -14.93 17.04
CA ARG A 353 -2.45 -16.38 16.72
C ARG A 353 -1.37 -16.58 15.65
N GLU A 354 -0.21 -17.15 15.90
CA GLU A 354 0.22 -18.16 16.89
C GLU A 354 1.52 -17.78 17.60
#